data_AF-A0A354SNX8-F1
#
_entry.id   AF-A0A354SNX8-F1
#
_cell.length_a   1.000
_cell.length_b   1.000
_cell.length_c   1.000
_cell.angle_alpha   90.00
_cell.angle_beta   90.00
_cell.angle_gamma   90.00
#
_symmetry.space_group_name_H-M   'P 1'
#
loop_
_entity.id
_entity.type
_entity.pdbx_description
1 polymer ?
#
loop_
_entity_poly.entity_id
_entity_poly.type
_entity_poly.pdbx_seq_one_letter_code
_entity_poly.pdbx_strand_id
1 'polypeptide(L)'
;MLLFYYLSRKSMKSFIKKYIVMSLSIQKALLLGSVVVFSSYGLEGCKKENKGEMHLLKAKQCFEEGNNGEAKKQIDSIKIDAPKDFNLRREGKQLMRKIELSEQKKSLEYCNSMIATLEEQERKMEEEFVLQKDEKYDTEGVWVAKQQAGKKSYTQSMLLSSVDKQGRMNITSVYCGGKSIKHTAIRVSVPNGEYAQSEEVPYDAGRNYRFNNLGTNTERIIFNQSQGKDIIGFIDNHSEDKKLKLEFLGEKTSSIILDAQTKENLKKVYNFSKILLDKKRFQDEKMVSQQRIEKLEKEILEAEQRQKSQK
;
A
#
# COMPACT_ATOMS: atom_id res chain seq x y z
N MET A 1 7.67 37.87 29.74
CA MET A 1 7.58 36.52 29.15
C MET A 1 8.63 35.52 29.63
N LEU A 2 9.75 35.92 30.28
CA LEU A 2 10.80 34.99 30.73
C LEU A 2 10.60 34.42 32.15
N LEU A 3 9.84 35.07 33.03
CA LEU A 3 9.60 34.57 34.40
C LEU A 3 8.65 33.36 34.47
N PHE A 4 7.65 33.28 33.59
CA PHE A 4 6.74 32.14 33.52
C PHE A 4 7.43 30.85 33.04
N TYR A 5 8.46 30.99 32.19
CA TYR A 5 9.23 29.86 31.68
C TYR A 5 10.17 29.25 32.73
N TYR A 6 10.65 30.06 33.69
CA TYR A 6 11.59 29.62 34.73
C TYR A 6 10.89 28.86 35.88
N LEU A 7 9.68 29.29 36.26
CA LEU A 7 8.89 28.64 37.31
C LEU A 7 8.34 27.25 36.89
N SER A 8 8.06 27.07 35.61
CA SER A 8 7.64 25.78 35.03
C SER A 8 8.73 24.70 35.12
N ARG A 9 9.99 25.04 34.83
CA ARG A 9 11.10 24.08 34.87
C ARG A 9 11.45 23.56 36.26
N LYS A 10 11.34 24.39 37.31
CA LYS A 10 11.66 23.98 38.69
C LYS A 10 10.60 23.02 39.26
N SER A 11 9.33 23.26 38.93
CA SER A 11 8.21 22.39 39.28
C SER A 11 8.27 21.04 38.54
N MET A 12 8.58 21.06 37.24
CA MET A 12 8.65 19.86 36.40
C MET A 12 9.83 18.93 36.78
N LYS A 13 11.00 19.50 37.14
CA LYS A 13 12.13 18.70 37.66
C LYS A 13 11.82 18.04 39.01
N SER A 14 11.07 18.71 39.89
CA SER A 14 10.61 18.13 41.16
C SER A 14 9.62 16.97 40.92
N PHE A 15 8.72 17.13 39.94
CA PHE A 15 7.74 16.11 39.57
C PHE A 15 8.41 14.86 38.95
N ILE A 16 9.35 15.05 38.02
CA ILE A 16 10.10 13.96 37.38
C ILE A 16 10.96 13.22 38.42
N LYS A 17 11.59 13.94 39.37
CA LYS A 17 12.39 13.32 40.44
C LYS A 17 11.52 12.49 41.40
N LYS A 18 10.29 12.95 41.72
CA LYS A 18 9.31 12.16 42.49
C LYS A 18 8.84 10.92 41.73
N TYR A 19 8.57 11.04 40.44
CA TYR A 19 8.08 9.92 39.62
C TYR A 19 9.15 8.82 39.43
N ILE A 20 10.41 9.21 39.24
CA ILE A 20 11.53 8.27 39.11
C ILE A 20 11.77 7.54 40.45
N VAL A 21 11.77 8.25 41.59
CA VAL A 21 11.91 7.65 42.91
C VAL A 21 10.74 6.71 43.24
N MET A 22 9.51 7.07 42.85
CA MET A 22 8.34 6.22 43.04
C MET A 22 8.39 4.95 42.16
N SER A 23 8.87 5.04 40.92
CA SER A 23 9.04 3.88 40.03
C SER A 23 10.13 2.91 40.51
N LEU A 24 11.22 3.42 41.09
CA LEU A 24 12.31 2.62 41.68
C LEU A 24 11.89 1.93 42.98
N SER A 25 10.99 2.54 43.75
CA SER A 25 10.41 1.91 44.96
C SER A 25 9.41 0.80 44.63
N ILE A 26 8.65 0.93 43.54
CA ILE A 26 7.72 -0.11 43.07
C ILE A 26 8.48 -1.31 42.48
N GLN A 27 9.58 -1.08 41.76
CA GLN A 27 10.45 -2.17 41.27
C GLN A 27 11.16 -2.91 42.42
N LYS A 28 11.55 -2.21 43.49
CA LYS A 28 12.12 -2.85 44.70
C LYS A 28 11.08 -3.62 45.51
N ALA A 29 9.82 -3.15 45.56
CA ALA A 29 8.74 -3.87 46.22
C ALA A 29 8.31 -5.16 45.47
N LEU A 30 8.42 -5.18 44.13
CA LEU A 30 8.16 -6.39 43.33
C LEU A 30 9.31 -7.41 43.36
N LEU A 31 10.55 -6.98 43.63
CA LEU A 31 11.72 -7.87 43.77
C LEU A 31 11.88 -8.46 45.18
N LEU A 32 11.21 -7.90 46.20
CA LEU A 32 11.27 -8.36 47.60
C LEU A 32 10.12 -9.30 48.01
N GLY A 33 9.15 -9.55 47.13
CA GLY A 33 8.01 -10.44 47.39
C GLY A 33 8.14 -11.88 46.88
N SER A 34 9.29 -12.28 46.33
CA SER A 34 9.46 -13.58 45.65
C SER A 34 10.56 -14.47 46.24
N VAL A 35 11.00 -14.22 47.47
CA VAL A 35 11.98 -15.06 48.16
C VAL A 35 11.38 -15.56 49.47
N VAL A 36 11.46 -16.87 49.70
CA VAL A 36 10.95 -17.67 50.85
C VAL A 36 9.46 -18.04 50.67
N VAL A 37 9.07 -19.25 50.26
CA VAL A 37 9.40 -20.59 50.80
C VAL A 37 9.27 -21.61 49.67
N PHE A 38 10.28 -22.46 49.45
CA PHE A 38 10.08 -23.89 49.13
C PHE A 38 11.44 -24.61 49.20
N SER A 39 11.91 -24.87 50.42
CA SER A 39 12.99 -25.84 50.66
C SER A 39 12.38 -27.14 51.17
N SER A 40 12.35 -28.12 50.26
CA SER A 40 12.50 -29.56 50.46
C SER A 40 11.61 -30.29 51.48
N TYR A 41 10.65 -31.06 50.96
CA TYR A 41 10.54 -32.49 51.29
C TYR A 41 10.39 -33.27 49.98
N GLY A 42 11.34 -34.16 49.73
CA GLY A 42 11.32 -35.08 48.61
C GLY A 42 10.30 -36.19 48.83
N LEU A 43 9.66 -36.61 47.73
CA LEU A 43 9.12 -37.95 47.54
C LEU A 43 9.29 -38.29 46.07
N GLU A 44 10.01 -39.38 45.84
CA GLU A 44 10.29 -39.96 44.54
C GLU A 44 8.99 -40.27 43.79
N GLY A 45 8.84 -39.57 42.68
CA GLY A 45 7.96 -39.95 41.57
C GLY A 45 8.52 -39.26 40.35
N CYS A 46 9.18 -40.01 39.47
CA CYS A 46 9.68 -39.52 38.19
C CYS A 46 8.49 -39.04 37.34
N LYS A 47 8.00 -37.82 37.58
CA LYS A 47 7.09 -37.12 36.67
C LYS A 47 7.94 -36.72 35.48
N LYS A 48 7.80 -37.46 34.37
CA LYS A 48 8.28 -37.00 33.05
C LYS A 48 7.83 -35.54 32.90
N GLU A 49 8.77 -34.61 32.82
CA GLU A 49 8.47 -33.23 32.47
C GLU A 49 7.66 -33.24 31.17
N ASN A 50 6.41 -32.79 31.22
CA ASN A 50 5.56 -32.74 30.04
C ASN A 50 6.00 -31.53 29.20
N LYS A 51 6.99 -31.74 28.32
CA LYS A 51 7.53 -30.70 27.44
C LYS A 51 6.43 -29.92 26.70
N GLY A 52 5.33 -30.58 26.35
CA GLY A 52 4.16 -29.93 25.73
C GLY A 52 3.49 -28.87 26.63
N GLU A 53 3.39 -29.12 27.94
CA GLU A 53 2.86 -28.13 28.90
C GLU A 53 3.79 -26.92 29.02
N MET A 54 5.12 -27.15 29.03
CA MET A 54 6.10 -26.07 29.04
C MET A 54 6.01 -25.21 27.78
N HIS A 55 5.90 -25.83 26.60
CA HIS A 55 5.69 -25.11 25.35
C HIS A 55 4.40 -24.31 25.35
N LEU A 56 3.30 -24.86 25.86
CA LEU A 56 2.03 -24.15 25.96
C LEU A 56 2.09 -22.96 26.92
N LEU A 57 2.73 -23.13 28.08
CA LEU A 57 2.93 -22.03 29.05
C LEU A 57 3.76 -20.91 28.42
N LYS A 58 4.88 -21.26 27.79
CA LYS A 58 5.75 -20.28 27.12
C LYS A 58 5.03 -19.59 25.95
N ALA A 59 4.22 -20.31 25.19
CA ALA A 59 3.41 -19.71 24.14
C ALA A 59 2.42 -18.66 24.67
N LYS A 60 1.76 -18.95 25.81
CA LYS A 60 0.86 -18.00 26.48
C LYS A 60 1.61 -16.75 26.93
N GLN A 61 2.77 -16.91 27.60
CA GLN A 61 3.62 -15.80 28.02
C GLN A 61 4.09 -14.94 26.84
N CYS A 62 4.63 -15.55 25.78
CA CYS A 62 5.07 -14.81 24.60
C CYS A 62 3.90 -14.07 23.93
N PHE A 63 2.69 -14.63 23.93
CA PHE A 63 1.52 -13.95 23.40
C PHE A 63 1.12 -12.73 24.26
N GLU A 64 1.14 -12.86 25.58
CA GLU A 64 0.87 -11.76 26.52
C GLU A 64 1.91 -10.63 26.39
N GLU A 65 3.17 -10.97 26.13
CA GLU A 65 4.26 -10.02 25.85
C GLU A 65 4.16 -9.40 24.43
N GLY A 66 3.21 -9.84 23.60
CA GLY A 66 3.06 -9.40 22.21
C GLY A 66 4.04 -10.02 21.22
N ASN A 67 4.86 -10.98 21.66
CA ASN A 67 5.78 -11.74 20.82
C ASN A 67 5.06 -12.90 20.11
N ASN A 68 4.18 -12.55 19.17
CA ASN A 68 3.39 -13.51 18.39
C ASN A 68 4.25 -14.51 17.61
N GLY A 69 5.42 -14.07 17.11
CA GLY A 69 6.34 -14.93 16.36
C GLY A 69 6.89 -16.08 17.21
N GLU A 70 7.34 -15.77 18.43
CA GLU A 70 7.81 -16.81 19.35
C GLU A 70 6.65 -17.67 19.87
N ALA A 71 5.50 -17.07 20.17
CA ALA A 71 4.32 -17.82 20.61
C ALA A 71 3.90 -18.89 19.59
N LYS A 72 3.91 -18.56 18.29
CA LYS A 72 3.63 -19.52 17.20
C LYS A 72 4.63 -20.67 17.14
N LYS A 73 5.93 -20.37 17.25
CA LYS A 73 6.98 -21.39 17.28
C LYS A 73 6.78 -22.37 18.44
N GLN A 74 6.47 -21.85 19.63
CA GLN A 74 6.19 -22.68 20.80
C GLN A 74 4.95 -23.56 20.60
N ILE A 75 3.89 -23.05 19.96
CA ILE A 75 2.71 -23.87 19.60
C ILE A 75 3.06 -24.98 18.61
N ASP A 76 3.92 -24.70 17.63
CA ASP A 76 4.36 -25.72 16.68
C ASP A 76 5.19 -26.82 17.35
N SER A 77 6.01 -26.47 18.36
CA SER A 77 6.72 -27.46 19.19
C SER A 77 5.76 -28.41 19.93
N ILE A 78 4.58 -27.96 20.39
CA ILE A 78 3.58 -28.84 21.03
C ILE A 78 3.17 -30.00 20.09
N LYS A 79 3.08 -29.74 18.78
CA LYS A 79 2.70 -30.77 17.80
C LYS A 79 3.76 -31.87 17.70
N ILE A 80 5.03 -31.54 17.94
CA ILE A 80 6.18 -32.44 17.87
C ILE A 80 6.36 -33.19 19.20
N ASP A 81 6.34 -32.47 20.31
CA ASP A 81 6.68 -33.00 21.63
C ASP A 81 5.50 -33.65 22.36
N ALA A 82 4.26 -33.30 22.01
CA ALA A 82 3.04 -33.87 22.58
C ALA A 82 2.00 -34.30 21.51
N PRO A 83 2.37 -35.15 20.53
CA PRO A 83 1.53 -35.47 19.38
C PRO A 83 0.24 -36.22 19.74
N LYS A 84 0.28 -37.01 20.83
CA LYS A 84 -0.85 -37.82 21.34
C LYS A 84 -1.68 -37.11 22.40
N ASP A 85 -1.25 -35.94 22.88
CA ASP A 85 -2.00 -35.17 23.86
C ASP A 85 -3.01 -34.26 23.15
N PHE A 86 -4.23 -34.79 22.96
CA PHE A 86 -5.31 -34.06 22.29
C PHE A 86 -5.74 -32.80 23.04
N ASN A 87 -5.54 -32.73 24.36
CA ASN A 87 -5.90 -31.55 25.16
C ASN A 87 -4.91 -30.42 24.91
N LEU A 88 -3.61 -30.69 25.04
CA LEU A 88 -2.56 -29.69 24.76
C LEU A 88 -2.61 -29.21 23.32
N ARG A 89 -2.83 -30.10 22.34
CA ARG A 89 -2.96 -29.72 20.93
C ARG A 89 -4.19 -28.87 20.68
N ARG A 90 -5.30 -29.14 21.36
CA ARG A 90 -6.54 -28.34 21.28
C ARG A 90 -6.32 -26.95 21.87
N GLU A 91 -5.69 -26.84 23.04
CA GLU A 91 -5.34 -25.54 23.63
C GLU A 91 -4.36 -24.75 22.76
N GLY A 92 -3.31 -25.40 22.24
CA GLY A 92 -2.37 -24.78 21.31
C GLY A 92 -3.05 -24.25 20.06
N LYS A 93 -3.99 -25.01 19.48
CA LYS A 93 -4.79 -24.56 18.33
C LYS A 93 -5.68 -23.36 18.67
N GLN A 94 -6.31 -23.35 19.85
CA GLN A 94 -7.10 -22.20 20.29
C GLN A 94 -6.23 -20.96 20.51
N LEU A 95 -5.03 -21.12 21.08
CA LEU A 95 -4.07 -20.03 21.24
C LEU A 95 -3.60 -19.50 19.88
N MET A 96 -3.31 -20.38 18.92
CA MET A 96 -2.95 -20.00 17.55
C MET A 96 -4.02 -19.11 16.92
N ARG A 97 -5.30 -19.49 17.04
CA ARG A 97 -6.42 -18.68 16.53
C ARG A 97 -6.50 -17.30 17.20
N LYS A 98 -6.24 -17.21 18.50
CA LYS A 98 -6.21 -15.93 19.23
C LYS A 98 -5.04 -15.04 18.76
N ILE A 99 -3.88 -15.64 18.50
CA ILE A 99 -2.72 -14.94 17.93
C ILE A 99 -3.05 -14.41 16.52
N GLU A 100 -3.57 -15.28 15.64
CA GLU A 100 -3.97 -14.90 14.28
C GLU A 100 -5.02 -13.79 14.30
N LEU A 101 -6.00 -13.88 15.19
CA LEU A 101 -7.03 -12.84 15.38
C LEU A 101 -6.40 -11.49 15.77
N SER A 102 -5.46 -11.50 16.72
CA SER A 102 -4.72 -10.31 17.14
C SER A 102 -3.95 -9.67 15.98
N GLU A 103 -3.27 -10.48 15.16
CA GLU A 103 -2.55 -9.99 13.99
C GLU A 103 -3.49 -9.41 12.93
N GLN A 104 -4.62 -10.07 12.63
CA GLN A 104 -5.58 -9.53 11.67
C GLN A 104 -6.19 -8.21 12.16
N LYS A 105 -6.43 -8.06 13.47
CA LYS A 105 -6.89 -6.79 14.06
C LYS A 105 -5.87 -5.66 13.87
N LYS A 106 -4.58 -5.94 14.11
CA LYS A 106 -3.49 -4.98 13.83
C LYS A 106 -3.42 -4.62 12.33
N SER A 107 -3.53 -5.61 11.44
CA SER A 107 -3.57 -5.36 9.99
C SER A 107 -4.76 -4.50 9.59
N LEU A 108 -5.94 -4.74 10.16
CA LEU A 108 -7.14 -3.94 9.91
C LEU A 108 -6.95 -2.47 10.36
N GLU A 109 -6.40 -2.25 11.55
CA GLU A 109 -6.08 -0.92 12.07
C GLU A 109 -5.10 -0.19 11.16
N TYR A 110 -4.03 -0.88 10.73
CA TYR A 110 -3.05 -0.33 9.80
C TYR A 110 -3.68 0.05 8.46
N CYS A 111 -4.49 -0.84 7.86
CA CYS A 111 -5.19 -0.55 6.61
C CYS A 111 -6.11 0.66 6.75
N ASN A 112 -6.87 0.77 7.84
CA ASN A 112 -7.73 1.93 8.09
C ASN A 112 -6.94 3.24 8.16
N SER A 113 -5.78 3.24 8.84
CA SER A 113 -4.91 4.42 8.91
C SER A 113 -4.35 4.82 7.55
N MET A 114 -3.91 3.84 6.75
CA MET A 114 -3.38 4.08 5.40
C MET A 114 -4.46 4.59 4.45
N ILE A 115 -5.66 4.00 4.48
CA ILE A 115 -6.80 4.45 3.67
C ILE A 115 -7.13 5.90 4.00
N ALA A 116 -7.27 6.26 5.28
CA ALA A 116 -7.59 7.64 5.67
C ALA A 116 -6.53 8.65 5.19
N THR A 117 -5.25 8.26 5.24
CA THR A 117 -4.15 9.09 4.74
C THR A 117 -4.23 9.28 3.21
N LEU A 118 -4.50 8.20 2.48
CA LEU A 118 -4.59 8.22 1.01
C LEU A 118 -5.84 8.96 0.52
N GLU A 119 -6.97 8.86 1.23
CA GLU A 119 -8.19 9.62 0.93
C GLU A 119 -7.97 11.13 1.09
N GLU A 120 -7.20 11.56 2.08
CA GLU A 120 -6.82 12.96 2.24
C GLU A 120 -5.90 13.45 1.11
N GLN A 121 -4.95 12.61 0.69
CA GLN A 121 -4.07 12.95 -0.43
C GLN A 121 -4.82 12.97 -1.78
N GLU A 122 -5.75 12.04 -1.99
CA GLU A 122 -6.64 12.01 -3.14
C GLU A 122 -7.47 13.29 -3.22
N ARG A 123 -8.17 13.68 -2.14
CA ARG A 123 -8.97 14.92 -2.11
C ARG A 123 -8.15 16.15 -2.51
N LYS A 124 -6.91 16.26 -2.00
CA LYS A 124 -6.01 17.36 -2.36
C LYS A 124 -5.60 17.32 -3.82
N MET A 125 -5.27 16.14 -4.34
CA MET A 125 -4.87 16.02 -5.73
C MET A 125 -6.05 16.25 -6.68
N GLU A 126 -7.26 15.80 -6.37
CA GLU A 126 -8.45 16.01 -7.21
C GLU A 126 -8.67 17.49 -7.56
N GLU A 127 -8.28 18.43 -6.68
CA GLU A 127 -8.33 19.88 -6.95
C GLU A 127 -7.48 20.31 -8.15
N GLU A 128 -6.49 19.52 -8.58
CA GLU A 128 -5.64 19.79 -9.74
C GLU A 128 -6.17 19.17 -11.05
N PHE A 129 -7.27 18.42 -10.99
CA PHE A 129 -7.81 17.67 -12.13
C PHE A 129 -9.19 18.15 -12.55
N VAL A 130 -9.57 17.75 -13.76
CA VAL A 130 -10.92 17.84 -14.31
C VAL A 130 -11.34 16.46 -14.75
N LEU A 131 -12.54 16.03 -14.37
CA LEU A 131 -13.14 14.81 -14.90
C LEU A 131 -13.65 15.09 -16.31
N GLN A 132 -13.07 14.42 -17.30
CA GLN A 132 -13.55 14.40 -18.68
C GLN A 132 -14.36 13.13 -18.92
N LYS A 133 -15.61 13.30 -19.34
CA LYS A 133 -16.51 12.21 -19.69
C LYS A 133 -17.33 12.63 -20.90
N ASP A 134 -17.27 11.84 -21.96
CA ASP A 134 -18.22 11.95 -23.06
C ASP A 134 -19.47 11.13 -22.71
N GLU A 135 -20.61 11.79 -22.46
CA GLU A 135 -21.84 11.10 -22.06
C GLU A 135 -22.35 10.09 -23.09
N LYS A 136 -21.98 10.23 -24.36
CA LYS A 136 -22.43 9.37 -25.45
C LYS A 136 -21.58 8.10 -25.59
N TYR A 137 -20.30 8.17 -25.28
CA TYR A 137 -19.36 7.06 -25.54
C TYR A 137 -18.72 6.49 -24.28
N ASP A 138 -18.63 7.26 -23.19
CA ASP A 138 -17.91 6.86 -21.99
C ASP A 138 -18.86 6.34 -20.92
N THR A 139 -18.65 5.09 -20.49
CA THR A 139 -19.28 4.56 -19.28
C THR A 139 -18.74 5.27 -18.03
N GLU A 140 -17.41 5.44 -17.99
CA GLU A 140 -16.67 6.10 -16.91
C GLU A 140 -15.78 7.21 -17.50
N GLY A 141 -15.71 8.35 -16.81
CA GLY A 141 -14.82 9.44 -17.19
C GLY A 141 -13.38 9.22 -16.74
N VAL A 142 -12.46 9.99 -17.32
CA VAL A 142 -11.05 10.03 -16.93
C VAL A 142 -10.68 11.40 -16.36
N TRP A 143 -9.82 11.41 -15.37
CA TRP A 143 -9.23 12.65 -14.86
C TRP A 143 -8.03 13.07 -15.69
N VAL A 144 -8.00 14.35 -16.03
CA VAL A 144 -6.87 15.02 -16.68
C VAL A 144 -6.46 16.24 -15.86
N ALA A 145 -5.18 16.59 -15.87
CA ALA A 145 -4.72 17.81 -15.20
C ALA A 145 -5.44 19.05 -15.76
N LYS A 146 -5.82 20.01 -14.91
CA LYS A 146 -6.50 21.26 -15.31
C LYS A 146 -5.77 22.00 -16.42
N GLN A 147 -4.45 22.05 -16.34
CA GLN A 147 -3.56 22.68 -17.34
C GLN A 147 -3.61 21.97 -18.70
N GLN A 148 -4.03 20.69 -18.73
CA GLN A 148 -4.21 19.91 -19.96
C GLN A 148 -5.61 20.07 -20.55
N ALA A 149 -6.65 20.27 -19.73
CA ALA A 149 -8.06 20.21 -20.14
C ALA A 149 -8.47 21.19 -21.26
N GLY A 150 -7.71 22.26 -21.48
CA GLY A 150 -7.92 23.24 -22.55
C GLY A 150 -7.05 23.09 -23.80
N LYS A 151 -6.15 22.11 -23.87
CA LYS A 151 -5.25 21.94 -25.03
C LYS A 151 -6.03 21.42 -26.24
N LYS A 152 -5.99 22.18 -27.34
CA LYS A 152 -6.55 21.78 -28.64
C LYS A 152 -5.66 20.73 -29.28
N SER A 153 -6.05 19.46 -29.13
CA SER A 153 -5.27 18.31 -29.64
C SER A 153 -5.29 18.13 -31.16
N TYR A 154 -6.07 18.93 -31.90
CA TYR A 154 -6.25 18.79 -33.35
C TYR A 154 -5.36 19.73 -34.19
N THR A 155 -4.55 20.58 -33.57
CA THR A 155 -3.68 21.55 -34.28
C THR A 155 -2.19 21.39 -33.98
N GLN A 156 -1.82 20.58 -32.99
CA GLN A 156 -0.43 20.47 -32.54
C GLN A 156 -0.12 19.06 -32.08
N SER A 157 1.06 18.57 -32.47
CA SER A 157 1.57 17.30 -31.96
C SER A 157 1.89 17.42 -30.46
N MET A 158 1.42 16.47 -29.65
CA MET A 158 1.56 16.50 -28.19
C MET A 158 1.45 15.11 -27.56
N LEU A 159 1.86 15.04 -26.28
CA LEU A 159 1.62 13.89 -25.41
C LEU A 159 0.65 14.33 -24.32
N LEU A 160 -0.36 13.51 -24.06
CA LEU A 160 -1.39 13.75 -23.05
C LEU A 160 -1.41 12.58 -22.08
N SER A 161 -1.89 12.83 -20.87
CA SER A 161 -2.05 11.80 -19.84
C SER A 161 -3.40 11.88 -19.16
N SER A 162 -3.95 10.73 -18.80
CA SER A 162 -5.17 10.64 -18.02
C SER A 162 -5.12 9.46 -17.06
N VAL A 163 -5.97 9.49 -16.03
CA VAL A 163 -6.16 8.38 -15.08
C VAL A 163 -7.65 8.17 -14.84
N ASP A 164 -8.09 6.93 -14.78
CA ASP A 164 -9.48 6.59 -14.47
C ASP A 164 -9.72 6.39 -12.97
N LYS A 165 -10.98 6.12 -12.61
CA LYS A 165 -11.43 5.88 -11.23
C LYS A 165 -10.74 4.73 -10.53
N GLN A 166 -10.20 3.78 -11.27
CA GLN A 166 -9.50 2.61 -10.73
C GLN A 166 -7.99 2.85 -10.63
N GLY A 167 -7.51 4.06 -10.96
CA GLY A 167 -6.10 4.39 -10.95
C GLY A 167 -5.35 3.90 -12.19
N ARG A 168 -6.04 3.38 -13.21
CA ARG A 168 -5.41 2.95 -14.46
C ARG A 168 -5.12 4.19 -15.28
N MET A 169 -3.84 4.34 -15.63
CA MET A 169 -3.40 5.48 -16.40
C MET A 169 -3.34 5.19 -17.89
N ASN A 170 -3.53 6.22 -18.69
CA ASN A 170 -3.32 6.18 -20.12
C ASN A 170 -2.40 7.33 -20.54
N ILE A 171 -1.55 7.05 -21.52
CA ILE A 171 -0.86 8.08 -22.30
C ILE A 171 -1.54 8.16 -23.65
N THR A 172 -1.78 9.37 -24.14
CA THR A 172 -2.27 9.57 -25.50
C THR A 172 -1.26 10.35 -26.31
N SER A 173 -0.73 9.73 -27.36
CA SER A 173 0.02 10.46 -28.38
C SER A 173 -0.96 11.10 -29.36
N VAL A 174 -0.66 12.34 -29.74
CA VAL A 174 -1.37 13.02 -30.80
C VAL A 174 -0.34 13.58 -31.76
N TYR A 175 -0.33 13.09 -32.98
CA TYR A 175 0.46 13.64 -34.08
C TYR A 175 -0.43 14.51 -34.95
N CYS A 176 0.02 15.71 -35.30
CA CYS A 176 -0.62 16.58 -36.29
C CYS A 176 0.42 16.99 -37.36
N GLY A 177 0.06 16.81 -38.63
CA GLY A 177 0.94 17.21 -39.74
C GLY A 177 0.26 17.20 -41.12
N GLY A 178 0.94 17.76 -42.12
CA GLY A 178 0.41 17.84 -43.49
C GLY A 178 0.28 16.49 -44.20
N LYS A 179 0.95 15.44 -43.71
CA LYS A 179 0.83 14.07 -44.22
C LYS A 179 0.69 13.11 -43.05
N SER A 180 -0.11 12.07 -43.23
CA SER A 180 -0.15 10.95 -42.30
C SER A 180 1.21 10.25 -42.27
N ILE A 181 1.65 9.85 -41.07
CA ILE A 181 2.85 9.05 -40.80
C ILE A 181 2.50 7.63 -40.34
N LYS A 182 1.21 7.36 -40.12
CA LYS A 182 0.65 6.09 -39.67
C LYS A 182 1.37 5.52 -38.45
N HIS A 183 1.61 6.35 -37.43
CA HIS A 183 2.30 5.89 -36.23
C HIS A 183 1.50 4.81 -35.50
N THR A 184 2.24 3.94 -34.82
CA THR A 184 1.75 2.81 -34.01
C THR A 184 2.42 2.77 -32.65
N ALA A 185 3.58 3.42 -32.49
CA ALA A 185 4.32 3.49 -31.24
C ALA A 185 4.91 4.90 -31.02
N ILE A 186 5.40 5.12 -29.81
CA ILE A 186 6.16 6.32 -29.45
C ILE A 186 7.47 5.96 -28.75
N ARG A 187 8.47 6.82 -28.87
CA ARG A 187 9.73 6.74 -28.11
C ARG A 187 10.01 8.07 -27.44
N VAL A 188 10.49 8.03 -26.20
CA VAL A 188 11.01 9.20 -25.50
C VAL A 188 12.48 8.98 -25.21
N SER A 189 13.31 9.95 -25.58
CA SER A 189 14.78 9.88 -25.41
C SER A 189 15.35 11.14 -24.80
N VAL A 190 16.41 10.99 -24.02
CA VAL A 190 17.29 12.08 -23.58
C VAL A 190 18.46 12.28 -24.57
N PRO A 191 19.18 13.41 -24.52
CA PRO A 191 20.28 13.69 -25.45
C PRO A 191 21.45 12.71 -25.41
N ASN A 192 21.65 11.99 -24.29
CA ASN A 192 22.73 11.03 -24.12
C ASN A 192 22.47 9.66 -24.82
N GLY A 193 21.29 9.49 -25.43
CA GLY A 193 20.90 8.28 -26.17
C GLY A 193 20.06 7.28 -25.37
N GLU A 194 19.87 7.46 -24.06
CA GLU A 194 18.91 6.65 -23.30
C GLU A 194 17.48 6.94 -23.76
N TYR A 195 16.64 5.89 -23.79
CA TYR A 195 15.27 6.00 -24.22
C TYR A 195 14.35 4.95 -23.59
N ALA A 196 13.06 5.25 -23.60
CA ALA A 196 11.98 4.29 -23.43
C ALA A 196 11.08 4.31 -24.68
N GLN A 197 10.51 3.17 -25.03
CA GLN A 197 9.61 3.02 -26.17
C GLN A 197 8.34 2.30 -25.73
N SER A 198 7.20 2.69 -26.29
CA SER A 198 5.94 1.96 -26.08
C SER A 198 5.91 0.66 -26.88
N GLU A 199 5.01 -0.23 -26.48
CA GLU A 199 4.53 -1.27 -27.38
C GLU A 199 3.80 -0.66 -28.60
N GLU A 200 3.69 -1.43 -29.67
CA GLU A 200 2.90 -1.04 -30.84
C GLU A 200 1.40 -1.21 -30.58
N VAL A 201 0.63 -0.20 -30.96
CA VAL A 201 -0.83 -0.26 -31.03
C VAL A 201 -1.23 -0.20 -32.51
N PRO A 202 -1.68 -1.30 -33.11
CA PRO A 202 -2.10 -1.31 -34.51
C PRO A 202 -3.34 -0.42 -34.69
N TYR A 203 -3.57 0.01 -35.93
CA TYR A 203 -4.78 0.77 -36.27
C TYR A 203 -6.03 -0.07 -36.01
N ASP A 204 -6.94 0.43 -35.18
CA ASP A 204 -8.17 -0.27 -34.76
C ASP A 204 -9.41 0.63 -34.84
N ALA A 205 -9.26 1.88 -35.28
CA ALA A 205 -10.30 2.91 -35.28
C ALA A 205 -10.94 3.20 -33.90
N GLY A 206 -10.33 2.70 -32.81
CA GLY A 206 -10.76 2.89 -31.43
C GLY A 206 -9.67 3.57 -30.62
N ARG A 207 -8.60 2.84 -30.29
CA ARG A 207 -7.45 3.40 -29.55
C ARG A 207 -6.43 4.03 -30.46
N ASN A 208 -6.22 3.50 -31.66
CA ASN A 208 -5.42 4.09 -32.73
C ASN A 208 -6.35 4.46 -33.88
N TYR A 209 -6.61 5.75 -34.00
CA TYR A 209 -7.46 6.30 -35.05
C TYR A 209 -6.83 7.54 -35.68
N ARG A 210 -7.30 7.86 -36.88
CA ARG A 210 -6.71 8.87 -37.75
C ARG A 210 -7.82 9.61 -38.47
N PHE A 211 -7.67 10.92 -38.61
CA PHE A 211 -8.63 11.75 -39.34
C PHE A 211 -7.90 12.92 -40.00
N ASN A 212 -8.51 13.46 -41.06
CA ASN A 212 -8.06 14.68 -41.71
C ASN A 212 -9.07 15.79 -41.45
N ASN A 213 -8.59 16.95 -41.00
CA ASN A 213 -9.41 18.13 -40.83
C ASN A 213 -8.74 19.31 -41.55
N LEU A 214 -9.40 19.83 -42.59
CA LEU A 214 -8.93 20.97 -43.39
C LEU A 214 -7.47 20.86 -43.83
N GLY A 215 -7.04 19.67 -44.28
CA GLY A 215 -5.67 19.42 -44.76
C GLY A 215 -4.66 19.04 -43.67
N THR A 216 -5.04 19.09 -42.39
CA THR A 216 -4.20 18.57 -41.28
C THR A 216 -4.57 17.13 -40.97
N ASN A 217 -3.61 16.22 -41.10
CA ASN A 217 -3.77 14.84 -40.65
C ASN A 217 -3.48 14.77 -39.16
N THR A 218 -4.43 14.24 -38.40
CA THR A 218 -4.27 13.94 -36.98
C THR A 218 -4.31 12.44 -36.77
N GLU A 219 -3.34 11.93 -36.04
CA GLU A 219 -3.27 10.54 -35.62
C GLU A 219 -3.22 10.51 -34.11
N ARG A 220 -4.08 9.71 -33.51
CA ARG A 220 -4.21 9.63 -32.06
C ARG A 220 -4.13 8.19 -31.61
N ILE A 221 -3.26 7.93 -30.64
CA ILE A 221 -3.08 6.60 -30.05
C ILE A 221 -3.21 6.69 -28.55
N ILE A 222 -4.06 5.85 -27.97
CA ILE A 222 -4.20 5.68 -26.52
C ILE A 222 -3.41 4.42 -26.12
N PHE A 223 -2.30 4.63 -25.42
CA PHE A 223 -1.53 3.58 -24.76
C PHE A 223 -2.08 3.38 -23.36
N ASN A 224 -2.52 2.15 -23.07
CA ASN A 224 -2.97 1.81 -21.73
C ASN A 224 -1.80 1.74 -20.75
N GLN A 225 -2.10 1.49 -19.47
CA GLN A 225 -1.10 1.44 -18.41
C GLN A 225 0.07 0.49 -18.73
N SER A 226 -0.19 -0.72 -19.22
CA SER A 226 0.91 -1.66 -19.53
C SER A 226 1.76 -1.18 -20.70
N GLN A 227 1.14 -0.61 -21.73
CA GLN A 227 1.80 -0.15 -22.96
C GLN A 227 2.57 1.18 -22.77
N GLY A 228 2.15 2.01 -21.81
CA GLY A 228 2.73 3.31 -21.53
C GLY A 228 3.61 3.39 -20.27
N LYS A 229 3.67 2.33 -19.45
CA LYS A 229 4.35 2.34 -18.15
C LYS A 229 5.80 2.82 -18.25
N ASP A 230 6.55 2.26 -19.19
CA ASP A 230 7.98 2.54 -19.33
C ASP A 230 8.22 3.97 -19.80
N ILE A 231 7.36 4.49 -20.67
CA ILE A 231 7.41 5.89 -21.12
C ILE A 231 7.19 6.85 -19.95
N ILE A 232 6.16 6.64 -19.12
CA ILE A 232 5.91 7.52 -17.96
C ILE A 232 7.04 7.41 -16.93
N GLY A 233 7.47 6.18 -16.60
CA GLY A 233 8.57 5.99 -15.66
C GLY A 233 9.85 6.66 -16.14
N PHE A 234 10.12 6.58 -17.45
CA PHE A 234 11.26 7.26 -18.07
C PHE A 234 11.14 8.79 -17.99
N ILE A 235 9.97 9.36 -18.28
CA ILE A 235 9.73 10.81 -18.20
C ILE A 235 9.84 11.31 -16.76
N ASP A 236 9.34 10.55 -15.78
CA ASP A 236 9.44 10.90 -14.35
C ASP A 236 10.90 10.90 -13.87
N ASN A 237 11.68 9.88 -14.25
CA ASN A 237 13.10 9.79 -13.91
C ASN A 237 13.95 10.90 -14.55
N HIS A 238 13.51 11.44 -15.69
CA HIS A 238 14.20 12.48 -16.44
C HIS A 238 13.41 13.80 -16.44
N SER A 239 12.58 14.06 -15.42
CA SER A 239 11.70 15.23 -15.41
C SER A 239 12.46 16.56 -15.43
N GLU A 240 13.66 16.57 -14.87
CA GLU A 240 14.57 17.73 -14.81
C GLU A 240 15.29 18.00 -16.15
N ASP A 241 15.31 17.03 -17.07
CA ASP A 241 15.99 17.21 -18.35
C ASP A 241 15.27 18.21 -19.24
N LYS A 242 16.03 19.20 -19.74
CA LYS A 242 15.48 20.29 -20.55
C LYS A 242 15.02 19.85 -21.94
N LYS A 243 15.45 18.68 -22.43
CA LYS A 243 15.27 18.25 -23.82
C LYS A 243 14.87 16.77 -23.92
N LEU A 244 13.71 16.41 -23.39
CA LEU A 244 13.08 15.12 -23.69
C LEU A 244 12.48 15.16 -25.09
N LYS A 245 13.03 14.36 -26.01
CA LYS A 245 12.52 14.23 -27.37
C LYS A 245 11.48 13.11 -27.41
N LEU A 246 10.27 13.42 -27.85
CA LEU A 246 9.22 12.46 -28.18
C LEU A 246 9.27 12.19 -29.69
N GLU A 247 9.34 10.92 -30.07
CA GLU A 247 9.29 10.43 -31.44
C GLU A 247 8.00 9.64 -31.66
N PHE A 248 7.29 9.96 -32.74
CA PHE A 248 6.14 9.21 -33.24
C PHE A 248 6.65 8.22 -34.29
N LEU A 249 6.49 6.92 -34.02
CA LEU A 249 7.05 5.84 -34.82
C LEU A 249 5.98 5.23 -35.72
N GLY A 250 6.15 5.36 -37.04
CA GLY A 250 5.25 4.82 -38.07
C GLY A 250 5.99 4.59 -39.39
N GLU A 251 5.28 4.74 -40.51
CA GLU A 251 5.88 4.72 -41.86
C GLU A 251 6.94 5.82 -42.03
N LYS A 252 6.77 6.93 -41.30
CA LYS A 252 7.77 7.99 -41.16
C LYS A 252 7.89 8.38 -39.70
N THR A 253 9.11 8.64 -39.25
CA THR A 253 9.34 9.17 -37.91
C THR A 253 9.16 10.69 -37.91
N SER A 254 8.38 11.19 -36.96
CA SER A 254 8.29 12.61 -36.63
C SER A 254 8.64 12.80 -35.16
N SER A 255 9.11 13.98 -34.76
CA SER A 255 9.48 14.23 -33.37
C SER A 255 9.17 15.64 -32.89
N ILE A 256 8.95 15.77 -31.58
CA ILE A 256 8.84 17.05 -30.87
C ILE A 256 9.69 17.01 -29.59
N ILE A 257 10.00 18.17 -29.03
CA ILE A 257 10.54 18.27 -27.66
C ILE A 257 9.36 18.43 -26.70
N LEU A 258 9.32 17.62 -25.64
CA LEU A 258 8.31 17.74 -24.60
C LEU A 258 8.50 19.04 -23.83
N ASP A 259 7.45 19.85 -23.77
CA ASP A 259 7.43 21.07 -22.97
C ASP A 259 7.33 20.76 -21.46
N ALA A 260 7.73 21.72 -20.63
CA ALA A 260 7.76 21.56 -19.18
C ALA A 260 6.37 21.24 -18.60
N GLN A 261 5.30 21.87 -19.11
CA GLN A 261 3.94 21.64 -18.63
C GLN A 261 3.47 20.22 -18.93
N THR A 262 3.81 19.69 -20.10
CA THR A 262 3.47 18.32 -20.48
C THR A 262 4.17 17.31 -19.56
N LYS A 263 5.46 17.52 -19.23
CA LYS A 263 6.17 16.69 -18.25
C LYS A 263 5.54 16.77 -16.86
N GLU A 264 5.17 17.98 -16.41
CA GLU A 264 4.51 18.19 -15.13
C GLU A 264 3.14 17.48 -15.06
N ASN A 265 2.32 17.58 -16.11
CA ASN A 265 1.01 16.93 -16.17
C ASN A 265 1.12 15.40 -16.10
N LEU A 266 2.11 14.83 -16.81
CA LEU A 266 2.40 13.40 -16.76
C LEU A 266 2.78 12.95 -15.35
N LYS A 267 3.64 13.72 -14.67
CA LYS A 267 4.03 13.46 -13.28
C LYS A 267 2.84 13.53 -12.33
N LYS A 268 1.96 14.51 -12.48
CA LYS A 268 0.72 14.62 -11.69
C LYS A 268 -0.19 13.41 -11.90
N VAL A 269 -0.47 13.03 -13.15
CA VAL A 269 -1.28 11.84 -13.46
C VAL A 269 -0.65 10.58 -12.89
N TYR A 270 0.68 10.44 -12.96
CA TYR A 270 1.39 9.29 -12.40
C TYR A 270 1.29 9.20 -10.89
N ASN A 271 1.48 10.31 -10.19
CA ASN A 271 1.31 10.36 -8.74
C ASN A 271 -0.14 10.06 -8.36
N PHE A 272 -1.12 10.62 -9.08
CA PHE A 272 -2.52 10.38 -8.79
C PHE A 272 -2.91 8.91 -8.99
N SER A 273 -2.44 8.30 -10.08
CA SER A 273 -2.57 6.86 -10.31
C SER A 273 -2.01 6.02 -9.15
N LYS A 274 -0.82 6.34 -8.64
CA LYS A 274 -0.23 5.63 -7.49
C LYS A 274 -1.13 5.70 -6.26
N ILE A 275 -1.65 6.88 -5.93
CA ILE A 275 -2.55 7.05 -4.77
C ILE A 275 -3.81 6.19 -4.92
N LEU A 276 -4.45 6.23 -6.08
CA LEU A 276 -5.65 5.46 -6.35
C LEU A 276 -5.41 3.95 -6.26
N LEU A 277 -4.30 3.47 -6.85
CA LEU A 277 -3.91 2.07 -6.81
C LEU A 277 -3.54 1.60 -5.39
N ASP A 278 -2.79 2.41 -4.64
CA ASP A 278 -2.45 2.11 -3.25
C ASP A 278 -3.68 2.07 -2.36
N LYS A 279 -4.60 3.03 -2.52
CA LYS A 279 -5.86 3.05 -1.77
C LYS A 279 -6.66 1.78 -2.04
N LYS A 280 -6.79 1.39 -3.31
CA LYS A 280 -7.47 0.15 -3.71
C LYS A 280 -6.83 -1.08 -3.07
N ARG A 281 -5.49 -1.18 -3.12
CA ARG A 281 -4.75 -2.27 -2.48
C ARG A 281 -5.06 -2.38 -0.99
N PHE A 282 -5.03 -1.26 -0.25
CA PHE A 282 -5.36 -1.27 1.18
C PHE A 282 -6.83 -1.58 1.46
N GLN A 283 -7.75 -1.18 0.57
CA GLN A 283 -9.16 -1.57 0.67
C GLN A 283 -9.35 -3.09 0.49
N ASP A 284 -8.64 -3.69 -0.47
CA ASP A 284 -8.65 -5.14 -0.70
C ASP A 284 -8.05 -5.89 0.51
N GLU A 285 -6.90 -5.43 1.02
CA GLU A 285 -6.26 -6.01 2.22
C GLU A 285 -7.12 -5.87 3.49
N LYS A 286 -7.83 -4.74 3.64
CA LYS A 286 -8.82 -4.52 4.71
C LYS A 286 -9.96 -5.54 4.63
N MET A 287 -10.54 -5.73 3.44
CA MET A 287 -11.62 -6.69 3.22
C MET A 287 -11.18 -8.12 3.57
N VAL A 288 -9.98 -8.52 3.14
CA VAL A 288 -9.41 -9.83 3.48
C VAL A 288 -9.22 -9.97 5.00
N SER A 289 -8.72 -8.93 5.67
CA SER A 289 -8.52 -8.93 7.12
C SER A 289 -9.84 -9.06 7.88
N GLN A 290 -10.88 -8.35 7.44
CA GLN A 290 -12.23 -8.43 8.04
C GLN A 290 -12.84 -9.83 7.91
N GLN A 291 -12.80 -10.42 6.72
CA GLN A 291 -13.30 -11.79 6.49
C GLN A 291 -12.58 -12.81 7.38
N ARG A 292 -11.25 -12.65 7.56
CA ARG A 292 -10.47 -13.52 8.45
C ARG A 292 -10.81 -13.33 9.92
N ILE A 293 -11.01 -12.09 10.36
CA ILE A 293 -11.46 -11.78 11.73
C ILE A 293 -12.80 -12.46 12.00
N GLU A 294 -13.81 -12.25 11.15
CA GLU A 294 -15.14 -12.83 11.30
C GLU A 294 -15.09 -14.36 11.40
N LYS A 295 -14.31 -14.99 10.52
CA LYS A 295 -14.09 -16.44 10.55
C LYS A 295 -13.43 -16.90 11.85
N LEU A 296 -12.36 -16.23 12.29
CA LEU A 296 -11.62 -16.60 13.50
C LEU A 296 -12.47 -16.41 14.76
N GLU A 297 -13.22 -15.32 14.85
CA GLU A 297 -14.13 -15.04 15.98
C GLU A 297 -15.22 -16.12 16.08
N LYS A 298 -15.80 -16.53 14.94
CA LYS A 298 -16.73 -17.66 14.90
C LYS A 298 -16.08 -18.97 15.37
N GLU A 299 -14.89 -19.29 14.85
CA GLU A 299 -14.17 -20.51 15.21
C GLU A 299 -13.75 -20.57 16.69
N ILE A 300 -13.42 -19.42 17.27
CA ILE A 300 -13.09 -19.29 18.71
C ILE A 300 -14.35 -19.49 19.54
N LEU A 301 -15.44 -18.80 19.21
CA LEU A 301 -16.71 -18.90 19.92
C LEU A 301 -17.25 -20.34 19.93
N GLU A 302 -17.26 -21.01 18.78
CA GLU A 302 -17.69 -22.41 18.68
C GLU A 302 -16.81 -23.34 19.50
N ALA A 303 -15.49 -23.10 19.55
CA ALA A 303 -14.58 -23.90 20.35
C ALA A 303 -14.80 -23.72 21.85
N GLU A 304 -15.08 -22.49 22.30
CA GLU A 304 -15.40 -22.18 23.69
C GLU A 304 -16.75 -22.79 24.11
N GLN A 305 -17.76 -22.76 23.24
CA GLN A 305 -19.05 -23.42 23.48
C GLN A 305 -18.91 -24.94 23.61
N ARG A 306 -18.16 -25.59 22.72
CA ARG A 306 -17.89 -27.05 22.80
C ARG A 306 -17.14 -27.45 24.06
N GLN A 307 -16.28 -26.58 24.58
CA GLN A 307 -15.59 -26.83 25.85
C GLN A 307 -16.51 -26.68 27.05
N LYS A 308 -17.48 -25.76 26.99
CA LYS A 308 -18.51 -25.61 28.03
C LYS A 308 -19.50 -26.76 28.06
N SER A 309 -19.85 -27.34 26.92
CA SER A 309 -20.77 -28.50 26.85
C SER A 309 -20.12 -29.85 27.21
N GLN A 310 -18.80 -29.89 27.35
CA GLN A 310 -18.02 -31.08 27.75
C GLN A 310 -17.63 -31.06 29.24
N LYS A 311 -17.96 -29.99 29.98
CA LYS A 311 -17.76 -29.85 31.42
C LYS A 311 -19.11 -30.00 32.12
#